data_AF-A0A7K3H6H9-F1
#
_entry.id   AF-A0A7K3H6H9-F1
#
_cell.length_a   1.000
_cell.length_b   1.000
_cell.length_c   1.000
_cell.angle_alpha   90.00
_cell.angle_beta   90.00
_cell.angle_gamma   90.00
#
_symmetry.space_group_name_H-M   'P 1'
#
loop_
_entity.id
_entity.type
_entity.pdbx_description
1 polymer ?
#
loop_
_entity_poly.entity_id
_entity_poly.type
_entity_poly.pdbx_seq_one_letter_code
_entity_poly.pdbx_strand_id
1 'polypeptide(L)'
;MASPSSSSGNRPAPRPNTAFRELRGARSPGEFAAAVRRAAREIGEQVSCDARYIGRVESGEIRCPNYAYERVFRHMFPGHSLQDMGFQPRESVRGR
;
A
#
# COMPACT_ATOMS: atom_id res chain seq x y z
N MET A 1 -31.87 -2.88 -32.21
CA MET A 1 -31.05 -2.14 -31.23
C MET A 1 -30.18 -3.16 -30.50
N ALA A 2 -28.86 -3.11 -30.67
CA ALA A 2 -27.95 -4.07 -30.05
C ALA A 2 -27.33 -3.46 -28.79
N SER A 3 -27.62 -4.04 -27.63
CA SER A 3 -27.02 -3.67 -26.35
C SER A 3 -25.56 -4.14 -26.31
N PRO A 4 -24.60 -3.32 -25.84
CA PRO A 4 -23.22 -3.78 -25.67
C PRO A 4 -23.12 -4.64 -24.41
N SER A 5 -22.65 -5.87 -24.58
CA SER A 5 -22.26 -6.78 -23.51
C SER A 5 -21.24 -6.09 -22.60
N SER A 6 -21.58 -5.96 -21.31
CA SER A 6 -20.61 -5.59 -20.28
C SER A 6 -19.59 -6.72 -20.15
N SER A 7 -18.49 -6.60 -20.89
CA SER A 7 -17.28 -7.40 -20.68
C SER A 7 -16.78 -7.11 -19.27
N SER A 8 -17.29 -7.86 -18.29
CA SER A 8 -16.68 -8.00 -16.97
C SER A 8 -15.34 -8.67 -17.20
N GLY A 9 -14.33 -7.85 -17.47
CA GLY A 9 -12.96 -8.29 -17.65
C GLY A 9 -12.58 -9.11 -16.44
N ASN A 10 -12.23 -10.38 -16.68
CA ASN A 10 -11.69 -11.35 -15.73
C ASN A 10 -10.29 -10.91 -15.25
N ARG A 11 -10.15 -9.66 -14.80
CA ARG A 11 -8.95 -9.20 -14.11
C ARG A 11 -8.94 -9.95 -12.78
N PRO A 12 -7.90 -10.77 -12.51
CA PRO A 12 -7.79 -11.41 -11.21
C PRO A 12 -7.89 -10.33 -10.15
N ALA A 13 -8.81 -10.53 -9.19
CA ALA A 13 -9.00 -9.60 -8.10
C ALA A 13 -7.63 -9.29 -7.46
N PRO A 14 -7.34 -8.03 -7.13
CA PRO A 14 -6.10 -7.69 -6.47
C PRO A 14 -5.96 -8.58 -5.22
N ARG A 15 -4.82 -9.26 -5.10
CA ARG A 15 -4.56 -10.10 -3.92
C ARG A 15 -4.41 -9.16 -2.73
N PRO A 16 -5.17 -9.38 -1.64
CA PRO A 16 -5.08 -8.53 -0.47
C PRO A 16 -3.67 -8.61 0.13
N ASN A 17 -3.13 -7.47 0.55
CA ASN A 17 -1.86 -7.38 1.23
C ASN A 17 -2.03 -7.74 2.71
N THR A 18 -1.97 -9.03 3.00
CA THR A 18 -2.09 -9.56 4.36
C THR A 18 -0.90 -9.19 5.23
N ALA A 19 0.31 -9.10 4.66
CA ALA A 19 1.50 -8.73 5.40
C ALA A 19 1.40 -7.30 5.97
N PHE A 20 0.92 -6.34 5.18
CA PHE A 20 0.66 -4.99 5.66
C PHE A 20 -0.44 -4.93 6.71
N ARG A 21 -1.46 -5.79 6.57
CA ARG A 21 -2.52 -5.95 7.58
C ARG A 21 -1.96 -6.49 8.90
N GLU A 22 -0.99 -7.40 8.85
CA GLU A 22 -0.28 -7.91 10.03
C GLU A 22 0.60 -6.84 10.69
N LEU A 23 1.32 -6.03 9.89
CA LEU A 23 2.13 -4.90 10.39
C LEU A 23 1.28 -3.82 11.05
N ARG A 24 0.05 -3.60 10.56
CA ARG A 24 -0.93 -2.73 11.22
C ARG A 24 -1.39 -3.32 12.55
N GLY A 25 -1.51 -4.65 12.63
CA GLY A 25 -1.98 -5.36 13.80
C GLY A 25 -3.41 -4.93 14.20
N ALA A 26 -3.62 -4.70 15.50
CA ALA A 26 -4.91 -4.30 16.04
C ALA A 26 -5.27 -2.82 15.83
N ARG A 27 -4.36 -1.99 15.29
CA ARG A 27 -4.60 -0.55 15.10
C ARG A 27 -5.61 -0.32 13.99
N SER A 28 -6.52 0.64 14.12
CA SER A 28 -7.42 0.98 13.02
C SER A 28 -6.63 1.57 11.83
N PRO A 29 -7.14 1.49 10.57
CA PRO A 29 -6.46 2.08 9.41
C PRO A 29 -6.13 3.57 9.56
N GLY A 30 -7.02 4.33 10.23
CA GLY A 30 -6.80 5.75 10.54
C GLY A 30 -5.70 5.99 11.57
N GLU A 31 -5.61 5.15 12.61
CA GLU A 31 -4.54 5.23 13.61
C GLU A 31 -3.19 4.89 13.00
N PHE A 32 -3.15 3.85 12.17
CA PHE A 32 -1.95 3.47 11.45
C PHE A 32 -1.50 4.60 10.51
N ALA A 33 -2.42 5.18 9.74
CA ALA A 33 -2.12 6.33 8.88
C ALA A 33 -1.63 7.56 9.67
N ALA A 34 -2.13 7.78 10.89
CA ALA A 34 -1.62 8.83 11.76
C ALA A 34 -0.18 8.56 12.22
N ALA A 35 0.15 7.32 12.58
CA ALA A 35 1.51 6.91 12.91
C ALA A 35 2.47 7.07 11.72
N VAL A 36 2.03 6.67 10.52
CA VAL A 36 2.80 6.85 9.27
C VAL A 36 3.07 8.33 8.99
N ARG A 37 2.06 9.20 9.11
CA ARG A 37 2.24 10.64 8.93
C ARG A 37 3.19 11.25 9.96
N ARG A 38 3.17 10.77 11.20
CA ARG A 38 4.09 11.20 12.25
C ARG A 38 5.52 10.82 11.91
N ALA A 39 5.76 9.55 11.60
CA ALA A 39 7.07 9.05 11.19
C ALA A 39 7.60 9.78 9.94
N ALA A 40 6.72 10.10 8.99
CA ALA A 40 7.10 10.88 7.83
C ALA A 40 7.63 12.27 8.18
N ARG A 41 6.94 12.98 9.08
CA ARG A 41 7.40 14.29 9.57
C ARG A 41 8.75 14.19 10.29
N GLU A 42 9.00 13.10 11.02
CA GLU A 42 10.26 12.86 11.72
C GLU A 42 11.45 12.74 10.75
N ILE A 43 11.24 12.19 9.56
CA ILE A 43 12.28 12.06 8.51
C ILE A 43 12.25 13.18 7.46
N GLY A 44 11.39 14.19 7.61
CA GLY A 44 11.23 15.30 6.66
C GLY A 44 10.43 14.95 5.40
N GLU A 45 9.73 13.83 5.37
CA GLU A 45 8.88 13.42 4.26
C GLU A 45 7.44 13.93 4.41
N GLN A 46 6.88 14.45 3.31
CA GLN A 46 5.46 14.82 3.26
C GLN A 46 4.66 13.72 2.57
N VAL A 47 3.93 12.94 3.37
CA VAL A 47 3.01 11.90 2.87
C VAL A 47 1.57 12.20 3.27
N SER A 48 0.65 12.12 2.31
CA SER A 48 -0.80 12.25 2.53
C SER A 48 -1.43 10.91 2.88
N CYS A 49 -0.85 10.19 3.85
CA CYS A 49 -1.36 8.88 4.23
C CYS A 49 -2.66 9.03 5.02
N ASP A 50 -3.71 8.34 4.59
CA ASP A 50 -5.03 8.33 5.24
C ASP A 50 -5.63 6.93 5.27
N ALA A 51 -6.71 6.75 6.04
CA ALA A 51 -7.36 5.45 6.21
C ALA A 51 -7.79 4.79 4.88
N ARG A 52 -8.20 5.59 3.87
CA ARG A 52 -8.55 5.06 2.54
C ARG A 52 -7.32 4.60 1.79
N TYR A 53 -6.19 5.29 1.91
CA TYR A 53 -4.93 4.83 1.33
C TYR A 53 -4.54 3.47 1.91
N ILE A 54 -4.59 3.33 3.24
CA ILE A 54 -4.30 2.06 3.92
C ILE A 54 -5.24 0.95 3.45
N GLY A 55 -6.55 1.20 3.38
CA GLY A 55 -7.51 0.21 2.88
C GLY A 55 -7.24 -0.23 1.43
N ARG A 56 -6.78 0.67 0.55
CA ARG A 56 -6.38 0.34 -0.83
C ARG A 56 -5.10 -0.48 -0.89
N VAL A 57 -4.13 -0.21 -0.02
CA VAL A 57 -2.93 -1.04 0.15
C VAL A 57 -3.31 -2.43 0.63
N GLU A 58 -4.13 -2.53 1.68
CA GLU A 58 -4.57 -3.81 2.26
C GLU A 58 -5.42 -4.64 1.29
N SER A 59 -6.25 -4.00 0.45
CA SER A 59 -6.96 -4.69 -0.64
C SER A 59 -6.07 -5.07 -1.83
N GLY A 60 -4.80 -4.64 -1.87
CA GLY A 60 -3.89 -4.91 -2.98
C GLY A 60 -4.14 -4.05 -4.23
N GLU A 61 -4.97 -3.01 -4.12
CA GLU A 61 -5.17 -2.03 -5.19
C GLU A 61 -3.87 -1.24 -5.41
N ILE A 62 -3.16 -0.94 -4.32
CA ILE A 62 -1.84 -0.30 -4.36
C ILE A 62 -0.77 -1.36 -4.14
N ARG A 63 -0.12 -1.76 -5.23
CA ARG A 63 0.95 -2.77 -5.20
C ARG A 63 2.34 -2.18 -5.02
N CYS A 64 2.53 -0.93 -5.44
CA CYS A 64 3.81 -0.24 -5.37
C CYS A 64 3.61 1.18 -4.84
N PRO A 65 4.03 1.47 -3.59
CA PRO A 65 3.97 2.80 -3.03
C PRO A 65 5.05 3.69 -3.66
N ASN A 66 4.90 5.01 -3.55
CA ASN A 66 5.90 5.97 -4.05
C ASN A 66 7.12 6.05 -3.11
N TYR A 67 8.27 6.56 -3.59
CA TYR A 67 9.54 6.63 -2.85
C TYR A 67 9.42 7.29 -1.48
N ALA A 68 8.53 8.28 -1.34
CA ALA A 68 8.27 8.91 -0.05
C ALA A 68 7.71 7.90 0.97
N TYR A 69 6.68 7.15 0.59
CA TYR A 69 6.11 6.11 1.45
C TYR A 69 7.09 4.99 1.75
N GLU A 70 7.92 4.59 0.78
CA GLU A 70 8.95 3.59 1.01
C GLU A 70 9.95 4.02 2.09
N ARG A 71 10.38 5.28 2.06
CA ARG A 71 11.28 5.84 3.09
C ARG A 71 10.61 5.85 4.47
N VAL A 72 9.34 6.25 4.53
CA VAL A 72 8.57 6.26 5.78
C VAL A 72 8.40 4.86 6.33
N PHE A 73 8.01 3.88 5.51
CA PHE A 73 7.81 2.51 5.98
C PHE A 73 9.11 1.86 6.42
N ARG A 74 10.22 2.05 5.69
CA ARG A 74 11.54 1.58 6.13
C ARG A 74 11.99 2.22 7.45
N HIS A 75 11.61 3.48 7.68
CA HIS A 75 11.90 4.15 8.95
C HIS A 75 11.06 3.59 10.10
N MET A 76 9.76 3.33 9.87
CA MET A 76 8.89 2.73 10.88
C MET A 76 9.20 1.27 11.19
N PHE A 77 9.63 0.52 10.18
CA PHE A 77 9.93 -0.91 10.27
C PHE A 77 11.38 -1.16 9.81
N PRO A 78 12.36 -0.77 10.63
CA PRO A 78 13.76 -1.01 10.30
C PRO A 78 13.98 -2.52 10.11
N GLY A 79 14.58 -2.91 8.98
CA GLY A 79 14.82 -4.30 8.62
C GLY A 79 13.72 -4.97 7.79
N HIS A 80 12.54 -4.35 7.65
CA HIS A 80 11.50 -4.85 6.73
C HIS A 80 11.67 -4.19 5.35
N SER A 81 11.64 -5.01 4.31
CA SER A 81 11.62 -4.52 2.93
C SER A 81 10.17 -4.33 2.46
N LEU A 82 9.96 -3.62 1.36
CA LEU A 82 8.62 -3.45 0.79
C LEU A 82 7.96 -4.79 0.45
N GLN A 83 8.75 -5.77 0.02
CA GLN A 83 8.30 -7.14 -0.25
C GLN A 83 7.81 -7.83 1.02
N ASP A 84 8.53 -7.62 2.13
CA ASP A 84 8.16 -8.14 3.44
C ASP A 84 6.82 -7.53 3.92
N MET A 85 6.58 -6.26 3.58
CA MET A 85 5.31 -5.57 3.78
C MET A 85 4.24 -5.91 2.72
N GLY A 86 4.48 -6.90 1.85
CA GLY A 86 3.56 -7.37 0.81
C GLY A 86 3.40 -6.46 -0.41
N PHE A 87 4.26 -5.46 -0.59
CA PHE A 87 4.33 -4.67 -1.81
C PHE A 87 5.19 -5.35 -2.87
N GLN A 88 4.87 -5.13 -4.15
CA GLN A 88 5.72 -5.59 -5.24
C GLN A 88 6.99 -4.73 -5.33
N PRO A 89 8.15 -5.34 -5.57
CA PRO A 89 9.37 -4.59 -5.79
C PRO A 89 9.23 -3.80 -7.10
N ARG A 90 9.74 -2.56 -7.10
CA ARG A 90 9.66 -1.67 -8.28
C ARG A 90 10.26 -2.28 -9.54
N GLU A 91 11.25 -3.14 -9.39
CA GLU A 91 11.87 -3.96 -10.45
C GLU A 91 10.82 -4.78 -11.21
N SER A 92 9.88 -5.39 -10.48
CA SER A 92 8.75 -6.14 -11.04
C SER A 92 7.67 -5.25 -11.66
N VAL A 93 7.61 -3.96 -11.30
CA VAL A 93 6.63 -3.00 -11.85
C VAL A 93 7.19 -2.30 -13.09
N ARG A 94 8.50 -2.08 -13.14
CA ARG A 94 9.21 -1.35 -14.21
C ARG A 94 9.72 -2.26 -15.33
N GLY A 95 9.72 -3.57 -15.14
CA GLY A 95 10.10 -4.58 -16.13
C GLY A 95 8.91 -5.17 -16.89
N ARG A 96 8.25 -4.37 -17.73
CA ARG A 96 7.49 -4.80 -18.92
C ARG A 96 7.54 -3.72 -19.98
#